data_AF-A0A3M1CRF8-F1
#
_entry.id   AF-A0A3M1CRF8-F1
#
_cell.length_a   1.000
_cell.length_b   1.000
_cell.length_c   1.000
_cell.angle_alpha   90.00
_cell.angle_beta   90.00
_cell.angle_gamma   90.00
#
_symmetry.space_group_name_H-M   'P 1'
#
loop_
_entity.id
_entity.type
_entity.pdbx_description
1 polymer ?
#
loop_
_entity_poly.entity_id
_entity_poly.type
_entity_poly.pdbx_seq_one_letter_code
_entity_poly.pdbx_strand_id
1 'polypeptide(L)'
;MICVGTVVPEEVPMMHLPLLAGVAIQLLVGGGSATAVFAPQYRDNMKLDTCVALEKAADFLVQTQTVTSDGRVGWSWKVESGALAPNVAGLAAQALLDAYGVTGKDSYLDAAVNYADHLVSESARWSPEALPYKADIRLLARLARLTGEKAYEDAAVHGFEQILAVSADGASELERIWRGREKSAPALLGYD
;
A
#
# COMPACT_ATOMS: atom_id res chain seq x y z
N MET A 1 5.96 -19.21 -2.56
CA MET A 1 5.21 -19.97 -1.54
C MET A 1 3.76 -19.53 -1.69
N ILE A 2 2.88 -20.42 -2.11
CA ILE A 2 1.45 -20.14 -2.34
C ILE A 2 0.70 -20.70 -1.13
N CYS A 3 -0.10 -19.86 -0.46
CA CYS A 3 -0.85 -20.24 0.73
C CYS A 3 -2.18 -20.87 0.31
N VAL A 4 -2.13 -22.01 -0.39
CA VAL A 4 -3.33 -22.75 -0.81
C VAL A 4 -3.48 -23.99 0.06
N GLY A 5 -4.56 -24.03 0.84
CA GLY A 5 -5.11 -25.26 1.36
C GLY A 5 -5.77 -26.03 0.21
N THR A 6 -5.28 -27.25 -0.03
CA THR A 6 -5.80 -28.31 -0.93
C THR A 6 -5.60 -28.19 -2.46
N VAL A 7 -4.71 -29.08 -2.93
CA VAL A 7 -4.53 -29.71 -4.26
C VAL A 7 -4.21 -28.80 -5.45
N VAL A 8 -2.95 -28.84 -5.89
CA VAL A 8 -2.52 -28.41 -7.24
C VAL A 8 -2.03 -29.66 -7.99
N PRO A 9 -2.63 -30.04 -9.15
CA PRO A 9 -1.96 -30.94 -10.08
C PRO A 9 -0.89 -30.19 -10.90
N GLU A 10 0.11 -30.96 -11.31
CA GLU A 10 1.42 -30.64 -11.88
C GLU A 10 1.63 -29.38 -12.75
N GLU A 11 2.82 -28.82 -12.50
CA GLU A 11 3.74 -28.10 -13.39
C GLU A 11 3.30 -26.79 -14.07
N VAL A 12 3.72 -25.68 -13.44
CA VAL A 12 3.99 -24.40 -14.12
C VAL A 12 5.42 -23.97 -13.79
N PRO A 13 6.25 -23.58 -14.78
CA PRO A 13 7.67 -23.32 -14.57
C PRO A 13 7.90 -22.10 -13.67
N MET A 14 8.83 -22.28 -12.72
CA MET A 14 9.26 -21.28 -11.75
C MET A 14 9.78 -20.01 -12.43
N MET A 15 9.06 -18.91 -12.27
CA MET A 15 9.57 -17.56 -12.51
C MET A 15 9.99 -16.98 -11.16
N HIS A 16 11.28 -16.66 -11.02
CA HIS A 16 11.89 -16.14 -9.79
C HIS A 16 11.24 -14.82 -9.36
N LEU A 17 10.43 -14.85 -8.29
CA LEU A 17 10.03 -13.66 -7.53
C LEU A 17 11.13 -13.33 -6.49
N PRO A 18 11.65 -12.09 -6.45
CA PRO A 18 12.51 -11.67 -5.36
C PRO A 18 11.69 -11.48 -4.08
N LEU A 19 12.23 -12.01 -2.97
CA LEU A 19 11.71 -11.91 -1.61
C LEU A 19 11.40 -10.46 -1.21
N LEU A 20 10.18 -10.21 -0.74
CA LEU A 20 9.90 -9.12 0.19
C LEU A 20 10.39 -9.54 1.59
N ALA A 21 11.68 -9.35 1.84
CA ALA A 21 12.24 -9.38 3.18
C ALA A 21 11.97 -8.05 3.87
N GLY A 22 11.58 -8.13 5.15
CA GLY A 22 11.11 -7.02 5.96
C GLY A 22 12.07 -5.84 6.05
N VAL A 23 11.47 -4.66 6.25
CA VAL A 23 12.16 -3.42 6.56
C VAL A 23 12.89 -3.59 7.90
N ALA A 24 14.19 -3.85 7.85
CA ALA A 24 15.10 -3.72 8.97
C ALA A 24 15.75 -2.34 8.91
N ILE A 25 15.38 -1.44 9.82
CA ILE A 25 16.11 -0.19 10.03
C ILE A 25 17.44 -0.55 10.70
N GLN A 26 18.54 -0.48 9.95
CA GLN A 26 19.90 -0.60 10.50
C GLN A 26 20.38 0.79 10.95
N LEU A 27 20.40 1.02 12.26
CA LEU A 27 21.27 2.01 12.86
C LEU A 27 22.69 1.45 12.89
N LEU A 28 23.53 1.92 11.97
CA LEU A 28 24.97 1.75 12.00
C LEU A 28 25.56 2.60 13.14
N VAL A 29 25.86 2.00 14.30
CA VAL A 29 27.16 2.05 15.01
C VAL A 29 27.13 0.98 16.12
N GLY A 30 28.05 0.02 16.08
CA GLY A 30 28.40 -0.83 17.23
C GLY A 30 27.91 -2.28 17.11
N GLY A 31 28.86 -3.21 16.95
CA GLY A 31 28.67 -4.65 16.82
C GLY A 31 28.16 -5.35 18.08
N GLY A 32 26.91 -5.08 18.45
CA GLY A 32 26.11 -5.99 19.26
C GLY A 32 25.03 -6.60 18.37
N SER A 33 24.84 -7.91 18.43
CA SER A 33 23.60 -8.54 17.97
C SER A 33 22.45 -7.96 18.78
N ALA A 34 21.90 -6.83 18.35
CA ALA A 34 20.68 -6.28 18.89
C ALA A 34 19.60 -7.30 18.55
N THR A 35 19.27 -8.17 19.51
CA THR A 35 18.00 -8.88 19.48
C THR A 35 16.94 -7.80 19.38
N ALA A 36 16.30 -7.68 18.21
CA ALA A 36 15.22 -6.75 18.02
C ALA A 36 14.18 -7.04 19.11
N VAL A 37 14.08 -6.15 20.10
CA VAL A 37 13.10 -6.29 21.18
C VAL A 37 11.77 -5.90 20.57
N PHE A 38 11.06 -6.89 20.03
CA PHE A 38 9.72 -6.67 19.51
C PHE A 38 8.79 -6.22 20.65
N ALA A 39 7.94 -5.24 20.34
CA ALA A 39 6.93 -4.79 21.27
C ALA A 39 6.02 -5.98 21.65
N PRO A 40 5.61 -6.11 22.93
CA PRO A 40 4.93 -7.32 23.44
C PRO A 40 3.72 -7.74 22.62
N GLN A 41 2.98 -6.78 22.04
CA GLN A 41 1.81 -7.03 21.21
C GLN A 41 2.10 -7.82 19.93
N TYR A 42 3.36 -7.90 19.48
CA TYR A 42 3.74 -8.66 18.27
C TYR A 42 4.23 -10.08 18.58
N ARG A 43 4.44 -10.43 19.86
CA ARG A 43 5.06 -11.72 20.23
C ARG A 43 4.20 -12.92 19.87
N ASP A 44 2.89 -12.79 19.93
CA ASP A 44 2.00 -13.89 19.56
C ASP A 44 1.89 -14.06 18.05
N ASN A 45 2.02 -12.96 17.28
CA ASN A 45 2.08 -13.03 15.82
C ASN A 45 3.33 -13.76 15.32
N MET A 46 4.44 -13.66 16.05
CA MET A 46 5.68 -14.40 15.71
C MET A 46 5.57 -15.92 15.88
N LYS A 47 4.51 -16.41 16.53
CA LYS A 47 4.25 -17.85 16.68
C LYS A 47 3.33 -18.39 15.58
N LEU A 48 2.75 -17.51 14.77
CA LEU A 48 1.86 -17.92 13.69
C LEU A 48 2.66 -18.37 12.48
N ASP A 49 2.11 -19.35 11.76
CA ASP A 49 2.55 -19.63 10.40
C ASP A 49 2.39 -18.38 9.53
N THR A 50 3.31 -18.17 8.58
CA THR A 50 3.34 -16.94 7.76
C THR A 50 2.05 -16.76 6.97
N CYS A 51 1.44 -17.82 6.46
CA CYS A 51 0.15 -17.75 5.76
C CYS A 51 -0.98 -17.37 6.72
N VAL A 52 -1.01 -17.95 7.91
CA VAL A 52 -2.01 -17.61 8.94
C VAL A 52 -1.87 -16.16 9.40
N ALA A 53 -0.63 -15.67 9.56
CA ALA A 53 -0.36 -14.29 9.92
C ALA A 53 -0.80 -13.32 8.81
N LEU A 54 -0.51 -13.65 7.55
CA LEU A 54 -0.94 -12.88 6.37
C LEU A 54 -2.46 -12.79 6.29
N GLU A 55 -3.15 -13.93 6.39
CA GLU A 55 -4.62 -13.98 6.31
C GLU A 55 -5.26 -13.17 7.43
N LYS A 56 -4.79 -13.31 8.68
CA LYS A 56 -5.32 -12.50 9.79
C LYS A 56 -5.11 -11.00 9.59
N ALA A 57 -3.96 -10.61 9.05
CA ALA A 57 -3.69 -9.21 8.75
C ALA A 57 -4.61 -8.70 7.62
N ALA A 58 -4.74 -9.45 6.54
CA ALA A 58 -5.60 -9.10 5.41
C ALA A 58 -7.08 -9.07 5.80
N ASP A 59 -7.56 -10.05 6.56
CA ASP A 59 -8.92 -10.10 7.09
C ASP A 59 -9.23 -8.87 7.95
N PHE A 60 -8.28 -8.44 8.80
CA PHE A 60 -8.42 -7.20 9.57
C PHE A 60 -8.52 -5.97 8.66
N LEU A 61 -7.73 -5.89 7.59
CA LEU A 61 -7.82 -4.79 6.63
C LEU A 61 -9.17 -4.74 5.92
N VAL A 62 -9.71 -5.89 5.50
CA VAL A 62 -11.06 -5.96 4.92
C VAL A 62 -12.11 -5.50 5.93
N GLN A 63 -12.07 -6.03 7.16
CA GLN A 63 -13.06 -5.72 8.20
C GLN A 63 -13.04 -4.25 8.65
N THR A 64 -11.91 -3.58 8.50
CA THR A 64 -11.74 -2.17 8.92
C THR A 64 -11.81 -1.18 7.77
N GLN A 65 -12.10 -1.64 6.54
CA GLN A 65 -12.43 -0.74 5.43
C GLN A 65 -13.75 -0.03 5.75
N THR A 66 -13.74 1.29 5.59
CA THR A 66 -14.88 2.17 5.87
C THR A 66 -15.33 2.88 4.61
N VAL A 67 -16.64 3.08 4.50
CA VAL A 67 -17.25 3.98 3.52
C VAL A 67 -17.88 5.13 4.30
N THR A 68 -17.43 6.36 4.05
CA THR A 68 -17.96 7.55 4.69
C THR A 68 -19.31 7.94 4.07
N SER A 69 -20.07 8.80 4.76
CA SER A 69 -21.39 9.26 4.29
C SER A 69 -21.35 10.02 2.96
N ASP A 70 -20.20 10.58 2.60
CA ASP A 70 -19.95 11.24 1.32
C ASP A 70 -19.41 10.28 0.23
N GLY A 71 -19.41 8.97 0.50
CA GLY A 71 -19.04 7.93 -0.46
C GLY A 71 -17.54 7.68 -0.60
N ARG A 72 -16.70 8.29 0.25
CA ARG A 72 -15.26 7.99 0.23
C ARG A 72 -15.00 6.61 0.82
N VAL A 73 -14.22 5.82 0.11
CA VAL A 73 -13.77 4.50 0.53
C VAL A 73 -12.35 4.62 1.08
N GLY A 74 -12.05 3.96 2.19
CA GLY A 74 -10.69 3.91 2.72
C GLY A 74 -10.62 3.36 4.13
N TRP A 75 -9.55 3.69 4.85
CA TRP A 75 -9.34 3.28 6.24
C TRP A 75 -9.31 4.52 7.13
N SER A 76 -10.10 4.51 8.19
CA SER A 76 -10.26 5.65 9.11
C SER A 76 -9.14 5.75 10.16
N TRP A 77 -7.90 5.44 9.77
CA TRP A 77 -6.78 5.43 10.69
C TRP A 77 -6.30 6.85 10.99
N LYS A 78 -6.16 7.13 12.29
CA LYS A 78 -5.59 8.35 12.83
C LYS A 78 -4.27 8.00 13.50
N VAL A 79 -3.26 8.83 13.28
CA VAL A 79 -2.02 8.75 14.06
C VAL A 79 -2.28 9.49 15.37
N GLU A 80 -2.39 8.74 16.46
CA GLU A 80 -2.73 9.25 17.81
C GLU A 80 -4.04 10.06 17.83
N SER A 81 -4.04 11.24 18.46
CA SER A 81 -5.14 12.21 18.44
C SER A 81 -5.17 13.09 17.18
N GLY A 82 -4.34 12.77 16.18
CA GLY A 82 -4.11 13.58 14.99
C GLY A 82 -5.12 13.42 13.85
N ALA A 83 -4.77 13.98 12.70
CA ALA A 83 -5.55 13.91 11.47
C ALA A 83 -5.63 12.47 10.94
N LEU A 84 -6.62 12.23 10.07
CA LEU A 84 -6.65 11.01 9.25
C LEU A 84 -5.36 10.92 8.44
N ALA A 85 -4.85 9.70 8.27
CA ALA A 85 -3.68 9.41 7.45
C ALA A 85 -4.11 8.79 6.11
N PRO A 86 -4.63 9.59 5.16
CA PRO A 86 -5.21 9.08 3.92
C PRO A 86 -4.17 8.37 3.03
N ASN A 87 -2.89 8.69 3.18
CA ASN A 87 -1.78 8.03 2.48
C ASN A 87 -1.66 6.53 2.81
N VAL A 88 -2.16 6.10 3.97
CA VAL A 88 -2.09 4.69 4.36
C VAL A 88 -3.15 3.84 3.66
N ALA A 89 -4.20 4.46 3.12
CA ALA A 89 -5.26 3.72 2.42
C ALA A 89 -4.75 3.03 1.15
N GLY A 90 -3.96 3.71 0.31
CA GLY A 90 -3.31 3.09 -0.85
C GLY A 90 -2.31 1.98 -0.49
N LEU A 91 -1.68 2.05 0.68
CA LEU A 91 -0.80 0.98 1.16
C LEU A 91 -1.61 -0.24 1.62
N ALA A 92 -2.71 -0.03 2.34
CA ALA A 92 -3.60 -1.10 2.78
C ALA A 92 -4.22 -1.83 1.58
N ALA A 93 -4.71 -1.09 0.57
CA ALA A 93 -5.25 -1.67 -0.66
C ALA A 93 -4.21 -2.47 -1.45
N GLN A 94 -2.96 -2.00 -1.53
CA GLN A 94 -1.88 -2.78 -2.15
C GLN A 94 -1.53 -4.06 -1.38
N ALA A 95 -1.51 -4.00 -0.05
CA ALA A 95 -1.28 -5.17 0.79
C ALA A 95 -2.38 -6.22 0.60
N LEU A 96 -3.64 -5.80 0.43
CA LEU A 96 -4.75 -6.67 0.08
C LEU A 96 -4.59 -7.29 -1.31
N LEU A 97 -4.14 -6.53 -2.30
CA LEU A 97 -3.85 -7.06 -3.64
C LEU A 97 -2.69 -8.08 -3.61
N ASP A 98 -1.68 -7.87 -2.76
CA ASP A 98 -0.62 -8.85 -2.51
C ASP A 98 -1.16 -10.12 -1.82
N ALA A 99 -2.03 -9.95 -0.80
CA ALA A 99 -2.68 -11.06 -0.11
C ALA A 99 -3.57 -11.89 -1.04
N TYR A 100 -4.29 -11.25 -1.96
CA TYR A 100 -5.04 -11.93 -3.03
C TYR A 100 -4.11 -12.79 -3.89
N GLY A 101 -2.98 -12.23 -4.35
CA GLY A 101 -2.03 -12.97 -5.18
C GLY A 101 -1.41 -14.19 -4.48
N VAL A 102 -1.37 -14.21 -3.14
CA VAL A 102 -0.81 -15.32 -2.35
C VAL A 102 -1.85 -16.36 -1.96
N THR A 103 -3.08 -15.93 -1.65
CA THR A 103 -4.13 -16.79 -1.08
C THR A 103 -5.24 -17.15 -2.05
N GLY A 104 -5.44 -16.35 -3.11
CA GLY A 104 -6.56 -16.48 -4.05
C GLY A 104 -7.92 -16.11 -3.47
N LYS A 105 -7.99 -15.48 -2.27
CA LYS A 105 -9.27 -15.09 -1.66
C LYS A 105 -9.81 -13.80 -2.28
N ASP A 106 -10.94 -13.91 -2.99
CA ASP A 106 -11.57 -12.80 -3.71
C ASP A 106 -11.93 -11.60 -2.81
N SER A 107 -12.27 -11.84 -1.54
CA SER A 107 -12.57 -10.76 -0.59
C SER A 107 -11.42 -9.74 -0.43
N TYR A 108 -10.18 -10.16 -0.65
CA TYR A 108 -9.02 -9.26 -0.64
C TYR A 108 -8.94 -8.42 -1.92
N LEU A 109 -9.25 -9.02 -3.07
CA LEU A 109 -9.32 -8.31 -4.34
C LEU A 109 -10.47 -7.31 -4.34
N ASP A 110 -11.66 -7.72 -3.91
CA ASP A 110 -12.86 -6.87 -3.84
C ASP A 110 -12.61 -5.61 -3.00
N ALA A 111 -11.98 -5.76 -1.84
CA ALA A 111 -11.65 -4.62 -0.98
C ALA A 111 -10.62 -3.67 -1.62
N ALA A 112 -9.63 -4.20 -2.36
CA ALA A 112 -8.66 -3.37 -3.09
C ALA A 112 -9.33 -2.64 -4.28
N VAL A 113 -10.22 -3.32 -5.00
CA VAL A 113 -11.00 -2.77 -6.13
C VAL A 113 -11.93 -1.66 -5.65
N ASN A 114 -12.67 -1.86 -4.55
CA ASN A 114 -13.56 -0.83 -3.99
C ASN A 114 -12.83 0.49 -3.71
N TYR A 115 -11.58 0.42 -3.22
CA TYR A 115 -10.77 1.61 -3.01
C TYR A 115 -10.26 2.21 -4.33
N ALA A 116 -9.86 1.37 -5.29
CA ALA A 116 -9.43 1.83 -6.60
C ALA A 116 -10.54 2.51 -7.41
N ASP A 117 -11.77 2.01 -7.35
CA ASP A 117 -12.93 2.62 -8.00
C ASP A 117 -13.21 4.02 -7.45
N HIS A 118 -13.05 4.18 -6.13
CA HIS A 118 -13.11 5.49 -5.50
C HIS A 118 -12.02 6.42 -6.05
N LEU A 119 -10.76 5.95 -6.17
CA LEU A 119 -9.67 6.74 -6.76
C LEU A 119 -9.94 7.13 -8.21
N VAL A 120 -10.50 6.23 -9.03
CA VAL A 120 -10.91 6.54 -10.40
C VAL A 120 -11.92 7.69 -10.40
N SER A 121 -12.92 7.67 -9.51
CA SER A 121 -13.91 8.74 -9.41
C SER A 121 -13.32 10.10 -9.00
N GLU A 122 -12.26 10.08 -8.18
CA GLU A 122 -11.58 11.28 -7.70
C GLU A 122 -10.49 11.78 -8.66
N SER A 123 -10.06 10.95 -9.62
CA SER A 123 -8.92 11.25 -10.50
C SER A 123 -9.08 12.55 -11.27
N ALA A 124 -10.30 12.91 -11.66
CA ALA A 124 -10.60 14.18 -12.34
C ALA A 124 -10.28 15.44 -11.50
N ARG A 125 -10.13 15.30 -10.18
CA ARG A 125 -9.78 16.40 -9.27
C ARG A 125 -8.28 16.51 -9.02
N TRP A 126 -7.47 15.56 -9.48
CA TRP A 126 -6.03 15.62 -9.28
C TRP A 126 -5.41 16.76 -10.05
N SER A 127 -4.59 17.53 -9.35
CA SER A 127 -3.86 18.68 -9.88
C SER A 127 -2.50 18.80 -9.18
N PRO A 128 -1.59 19.67 -9.67
CA PRO A 128 -0.33 20.00 -8.99
C PRO A 128 -0.49 20.40 -7.51
N GLU A 129 -1.62 20.98 -7.15
CA GLU A 129 -1.97 21.44 -5.79
C GLU A 129 -2.71 20.38 -4.96
N ALA A 130 -3.23 19.33 -5.60
CA ALA A 130 -4.04 18.28 -4.99
C ALA A 130 -3.65 16.90 -5.54
N LEU A 131 -2.40 16.49 -5.24
CA LEU A 131 -1.81 15.28 -5.78
C LEU A 131 -2.33 14.01 -5.09
N PRO A 132 -2.50 12.91 -5.85
CA PRO A 132 -2.69 11.59 -5.27
C PRO A 132 -1.42 11.08 -4.58
N TYR A 133 -1.55 10.03 -3.76
CA TYR A 133 -0.37 9.36 -3.20
C TYR A 133 0.22 8.37 -4.20
N LYS A 134 1.55 8.16 -4.14
CA LYS A 134 2.25 7.17 -4.99
C LYS A 134 1.67 5.76 -4.85
N ALA A 135 1.24 5.40 -3.65
CA ALA A 135 0.60 4.12 -3.37
C ALA A 135 -0.71 3.94 -4.17
N ASP A 136 -1.47 5.02 -4.35
CA ASP A 136 -2.72 5.04 -5.11
C ASP A 136 -2.45 4.82 -6.59
N ILE A 137 -1.46 5.53 -7.15
CA ILE A 137 -1.03 5.37 -8.55
C ILE A 137 -0.52 3.95 -8.80
N ARG A 138 0.28 3.40 -7.88
CA ARG A 138 0.77 2.03 -7.99
C ARG A 138 -0.35 1.01 -7.91
N LEU A 139 -1.35 1.20 -7.06
CA LEU A 139 -2.53 0.34 -6.99
C LEU A 139 -3.27 0.32 -8.34
N LEU A 140 -3.59 1.50 -8.88
CA LEU A 140 -4.31 1.64 -10.15
C LEU A 140 -3.53 0.99 -11.31
N ALA A 141 -2.24 1.26 -11.43
CA ALA A 141 -1.40 0.64 -12.46
C ALA A 141 -1.33 -0.90 -12.32
N ARG A 142 -1.33 -1.43 -11.09
CA ARG A 142 -1.34 -2.87 -10.84
C ARG A 142 -2.68 -3.50 -11.21
N LEU A 143 -3.79 -2.84 -10.88
CA LEU A 143 -5.14 -3.33 -11.23
C LEU A 143 -5.36 -3.25 -12.74
N ALA A 144 -4.96 -2.17 -13.41
CA ALA A 144 -5.00 -2.07 -14.87
C ALA A 144 -4.31 -3.26 -15.55
N ARG A 145 -3.13 -3.66 -15.06
CA ARG A 145 -2.41 -4.84 -15.56
C ARG A 145 -3.12 -6.16 -15.24
N LEU A 146 -3.76 -6.26 -14.08
CA LEU A 146 -4.44 -7.48 -13.64
C LEU A 146 -5.78 -7.70 -14.37
N THR A 147 -6.56 -6.65 -14.56
CA THR A 147 -7.93 -6.72 -15.08
C THR A 147 -8.03 -6.34 -16.56
N GLY A 148 -7.07 -5.59 -17.09
CA GLY A 148 -7.14 -4.99 -18.42
C GLY A 148 -8.09 -3.79 -18.51
N GLU A 149 -8.58 -3.28 -17.38
CA GLU A 149 -9.52 -2.15 -17.37
C GLU A 149 -8.83 -0.82 -17.61
N LYS A 150 -9.22 -0.17 -18.71
CA LYS A 150 -8.66 1.10 -19.16
C LYS A 150 -8.88 2.25 -18.16
N ALA A 151 -9.96 2.21 -17.38
CA ALA A 151 -10.25 3.25 -16.39
C ALA A 151 -9.14 3.38 -15.33
N TYR A 152 -8.58 2.25 -14.87
CA TYR A 152 -7.46 2.25 -13.94
C TYR A 152 -6.16 2.75 -14.60
N GLU A 153 -5.92 2.38 -15.86
CA GLU A 153 -4.77 2.86 -16.63
C GLU A 153 -4.82 4.38 -16.81
N ASP A 154 -5.94 4.90 -17.32
CA ASP A 154 -6.14 6.31 -17.60
C ASP A 154 -6.00 7.15 -16.31
N ALA A 155 -6.58 6.68 -15.19
CA ALA A 155 -6.40 7.31 -13.89
C ALA A 155 -4.92 7.30 -13.44
N ALA A 156 -4.24 6.14 -13.50
CA ALA A 156 -2.83 6.05 -13.11
C ALA A 156 -1.93 6.98 -13.92
N VAL A 157 -2.15 7.06 -15.24
CA VAL A 157 -1.41 7.96 -16.15
C VAL A 157 -1.68 9.41 -15.78
N HIS A 158 -2.94 9.83 -15.68
CA HIS A 158 -3.30 11.21 -15.32
C HIS A 158 -2.65 11.63 -13.99
N GLY A 159 -2.75 10.80 -12.96
CA GLY A 159 -2.14 11.08 -11.66
C GLY A 159 -0.61 11.19 -11.73
N PHE A 160 0.05 10.34 -12.52
CA PHE A 160 1.50 10.43 -12.72
C PHE A 160 1.91 11.70 -13.48
N GLU A 161 1.14 12.14 -14.47
CA GLU A 161 1.37 13.40 -15.17
C GLU A 161 1.28 14.62 -14.25
N GLN A 162 0.31 14.63 -13.31
CA GLN A 162 0.22 15.70 -12.32
C GLN A 162 1.45 15.75 -11.40
N ILE A 163 2.03 14.59 -11.06
CA ILE A 163 3.25 14.51 -10.26
C ILE A 163 4.44 15.07 -11.06
N LEU A 164 4.59 14.68 -12.33
CA LEU A 164 5.67 15.18 -13.18
C LEU A 164 5.59 16.71 -13.40
N ALA A 165 4.41 17.30 -13.33
CA ALA A 165 4.25 18.76 -13.43
C ALA A 165 4.89 19.53 -12.26
N VAL A 166 5.05 18.91 -11.09
CA VAL A 166 5.70 19.52 -9.90
C VAL A 166 7.08 18.95 -9.57
N SER A 167 7.33 17.72 -10.01
CA SER A 167 8.51 16.93 -9.73
C SER A 167 9.01 16.28 -11.01
N ALA A 168 9.48 17.11 -11.95
CA ALA A 168 9.90 16.68 -13.28
C ALA A 168 11.11 15.73 -13.25
N ASP A 169 11.90 15.77 -12.18
CA ASP A 169 13.08 14.94 -11.98
C ASP A 169 13.30 14.59 -10.50
N GLY A 170 14.32 13.77 -10.22
CA GLY A 170 14.66 13.40 -8.86
C GLY A 170 15.15 14.56 -7.99
N ALA A 171 15.75 15.60 -8.58
CA ALA A 171 16.26 16.74 -7.83
C ALA A 171 15.13 17.63 -7.32
N SER A 172 14.17 17.97 -8.20
CA SER A 172 12.95 18.70 -7.87
C SER A 172 12.08 17.95 -6.86
N GLU A 173 12.01 16.61 -6.94
CA GLU A 173 11.31 15.79 -5.96
C GLU A 173 11.96 15.86 -4.56
N LEU A 174 13.29 15.74 -4.49
CA LEU A 174 14.02 15.87 -3.22
C LEU A 174 13.85 17.27 -2.62
N GLU A 175 13.89 18.31 -3.44
CA GLU A 175 13.66 19.68 -3.00
C GLU A 175 12.24 19.87 -2.45
N ARG A 176 11.22 19.31 -3.12
CA ARG A 176 9.83 19.34 -2.67
C ARG A 176 9.67 18.65 -1.31
N ILE A 177 10.25 17.46 -1.14
CA ILE A 177 10.25 16.72 0.13
C ILE A 177 10.92 17.54 1.23
N TRP A 178 12.09 18.12 0.94
CA TRP A 178 12.84 18.94 1.88
C TRP A 178 12.02 20.14 2.37
N ARG A 179 11.46 20.93 1.44
CA ARG A 179 10.58 22.07 1.76
C ARG A 179 9.34 21.67 2.57
N GLY A 180 8.79 20.48 2.31
CA GLY A 180 7.67 19.92 3.08
C GLY A 180 8.04 19.68 4.55
N ARG A 181 9.24 19.17 4.81
CA ARG A 181 9.76 18.91 6.17
C ARG A 181 10.07 20.19 6.94
N GLU A 182 10.59 21.23 6.28
CA GLU A 182 10.91 22.51 6.92
C GLU A 182 9.68 23.27 7.44
N LYS A 183 8.50 23.07 6.86
CA LYS A 183 7.27 23.78 7.23
C LYS A 183 6.50 23.19 8.41
N SER A 184 7.07 22.22 9.15
CA SER A 184 6.41 21.52 10.26
C SER A 184 5.04 20.92 9.90
N ALA A 185 4.77 20.69 8.61
CA ALA A 185 3.66 19.83 8.22
C ALA A 185 4.02 18.42 8.70
N PRO A 186 3.15 17.71 9.44
CA PRO A 186 3.46 16.38 9.92
C PRO A 186 3.96 15.54 8.75
N ALA A 187 5.19 15.07 8.86
CA ALA A 187 5.88 14.29 7.86
C ALA A 187 5.19 12.92 7.74
N LEU A 188 4.06 12.90 7.06
CA LEU A 188 3.46 11.74 6.41
C LEU A 188 3.43 11.95 4.89
N LEU A 189 4.30 12.85 4.38
CA LEU A 189 4.68 12.89 2.97
C LEU A 189 5.67 11.74 2.71
N GLY A 190 5.12 10.52 2.71
CA GLY A 190 5.78 9.36 2.15
C GLY A 190 5.45 9.28 0.66
N TYR A 191 6.43 9.65 -0.17
CA TYR A 191 6.65 8.98 -1.46
C TYR A 191 7.52 7.72 -1.25
N ASP A 192 7.45 7.15 -0.05
CA ASP A 192 8.26 6.05 0.47
C ASP A 192 7.34 4.82 0.63
#